data_AF-A0A9D0QVT3-F1
#
_entry.id   AF-A0A9D0QVT3-F1
#
_cell.length_a   1.000
_cell.length_b   1.000
_cell.length_c   1.000
_cell.angle_alpha   90.00
_cell.angle_beta   90.00
_cell.angle_gamma   90.00
#
_symmetry.space_group_name_H-M   'P 1'
#
loop_
_entity.id
_entity.type
_entity.pdbx_description
1 polymer ?
#
loop_
_entity_poly.entity_id
_entity_poly.type
_entity_poly.pdbx_seq_one_letter_code
_entity_poly.pdbx_strand_id
1 'polypeptide(L)'
;MTQQQRRLTMLVPALATPLNSAEPLPAETAPPLDALRMLLSRSSVRELPLSGMEAQLFQLFAARISDPDGELPIAAVTHAFDRREVVSGWRMRCDPVHLVPGHNSLVLAGSDELEITPEESDILVAELNEFYSDKGWRFEAT
;
A
#
# COMPACT_ATOMS: atom_id res chain seq x y z
N MET A 1 18.91 20.49 -32.87
CA MET A 1 17.64 20.04 -32.25
C MET A 1 17.99 18.98 -31.21
N THR A 2 17.93 19.32 -29.94
CA THR A 2 18.25 18.40 -28.84
C THR A 2 17.08 17.44 -28.67
N GLN A 3 17.29 16.14 -28.94
CA GLN A 3 16.26 15.13 -28.66
C GLN A 3 16.04 15.05 -27.15
N GLN A 4 14.80 15.24 -26.70
CA GLN A 4 14.41 14.94 -25.32
C GLN A 4 14.39 13.43 -25.10
N GLN A 5 15.15 12.98 -24.11
CA GLN A 5 15.15 11.60 -23.68
C GLN A 5 13.88 11.32 -22.87
N ARG A 6 13.08 10.35 -23.31
CA ARG A 6 11.88 9.89 -22.59
C ARG A 6 12.28 8.84 -21.57
N ARG A 7 11.74 8.94 -20.34
CA ARG A 7 11.97 7.97 -19.26
C ARG A 7 10.63 7.37 -18.83
N LEU A 8 10.59 6.04 -18.72
CA LEU A 8 9.47 5.29 -18.17
C LEU A 8 9.97 4.53 -16.94
N THR A 9 9.30 4.71 -15.80
CA THR A 9 9.50 3.91 -14.59
C THR A 9 8.29 2.99 -14.44
N MET A 10 8.53 1.69 -14.29
CA MET A 10 7.49 0.67 -14.13
C MET A 10 7.77 -0.13 -12.87
N LEU A 11 6.75 -0.28 -12.03
CA LEU A 11 6.72 -1.23 -10.92
C LEU A 11 5.76 -2.35 -11.32
N VAL A 12 6.21 -3.60 -11.27
CA VAL A 12 5.38 -4.77 -11.55
C VAL A 12 5.30 -5.61 -10.27
N PRO A 13 4.24 -5.44 -9.46
CA PRO A 13 4.07 -6.21 -8.24
C PRO A 13 4.09 -7.71 -8.52
N ALA A 14 4.69 -8.48 -7.63
CA ALA A 14 4.74 -9.95 -7.70
C ALA A 14 5.38 -10.55 -8.98
N LEU A 15 6.08 -9.77 -9.81
CA LEU A 15 6.72 -10.28 -11.03
C LEU A 15 7.71 -11.42 -10.74
N ALA A 16 8.43 -11.34 -9.62
CA ALA A 16 9.39 -12.34 -9.19
C ALA A 16 8.78 -13.44 -8.29
N THR A 17 7.49 -13.37 -7.96
CA THR A 17 6.85 -14.37 -7.09
C THR A 17 7.02 -15.80 -7.64
N PRO A 18 6.79 -16.07 -8.94
CA PRO A 18 7.01 -17.41 -9.47
C PRO A 18 8.49 -17.81 -9.59
N LEU A 19 9.41 -16.85 -9.54
CA LEU A 19 10.86 -17.08 -9.57
C LEU A 19 11.42 -17.41 -8.18
N ASN A 20 10.75 -16.94 -7.13
CA ASN A 20 11.12 -17.12 -5.73
C ASN A 20 10.36 -18.27 -5.05
N SER A 21 9.45 -18.94 -5.77
CA SER A 21 8.79 -20.17 -5.35
C SER A 21 9.80 -21.30 -5.17
N ALA A 22 9.62 -22.13 -4.15
CA ALA A 22 10.43 -23.35 -3.97
C ALA A 22 10.29 -24.32 -5.16
N GLU A 23 9.15 -24.28 -5.85
CA GLU A 23 8.90 -25.02 -7.07
C GLU A 23 8.86 -24.04 -8.25
N PRO A 24 9.80 -24.13 -9.21
CA PRO A 24 9.74 -23.32 -10.42
C PRO A 24 8.46 -23.65 -11.20
N LEU A 25 7.90 -22.65 -11.87
CA LEU A 25 6.77 -22.86 -12.77
C LEU A 25 7.10 -23.96 -13.79
N PRO A 26 6.24 -24.97 -13.97
CA PRO A 26 6.38 -25.92 -15.06
C PRO A 26 6.54 -25.18 -16.39
N ALA A 27 7.52 -25.60 -17.20
CA ALA A 27 7.84 -24.95 -18.48
C ALA A 27 6.63 -24.86 -19.42
N GLU A 28 5.68 -25.77 -19.27
CA GLU A 28 4.42 -25.85 -20.04
C GLU A 28 3.40 -24.77 -19.64
N THR A 29 3.50 -24.26 -18.41
CA THR A 29 2.60 -23.24 -17.85
C THR A 29 3.25 -21.85 -17.75
N ALA A 30 4.54 -21.76 -18.03
CA ALA A 30 5.26 -20.50 -17.98
C ALA A 30 4.83 -19.59 -19.15
N PRO A 31 4.44 -18.33 -18.90
CA PRO A 31 4.11 -17.40 -19.97
C PRO A 31 5.35 -17.11 -20.83
N PRO A 32 5.22 -16.92 -22.15
CA PRO A 32 6.34 -16.50 -22.98
C PRO A 32 6.78 -15.08 -22.59
N LEU A 33 8.04 -14.92 -22.19
CA LEU A 33 8.61 -13.65 -21.72
C LEU A 33 9.56 -12.99 -22.73
N ASP A 34 9.41 -13.25 -24.04
CA ASP A 34 10.38 -12.83 -25.06
C ASP A 34 10.56 -11.30 -25.13
N ALA A 35 9.46 -10.55 -25.04
CA ALA A 35 9.52 -9.08 -24.99
C ALA A 35 10.28 -8.59 -23.75
N LEU A 36 10.04 -9.21 -22.59
CA LEU A 36 10.72 -8.86 -21.35
C LEU A 36 12.21 -9.23 -21.42
N ARG A 37 12.56 -10.40 -21.97
CA ARG A 37 13.95 -10.81 -22.22
C ARG A 37 14.67 -9.84 -23.13
N MET A 38 14.01 -9.40 -24.22
CA MET A 38 14.56 -8.40 -25.12
C MET A 38 14.81 -7.07 -24.39
N LEU A 39 13.83 -6.58 -23.63
CA LEU A 39 13.94 -5.34 -22.85
C LEU A 39 15.07 -5.41 -21.80
N LEU A 40 15.22 -6.55 -21.12
CA LEU A 40 16.22 -6.75 -20.08
C LEU A 40 17.62 -7.13 -20.62
N SER A 41 17.74 -7.55 -21.88
CA SER A 41 19.03 -8.01 -22.46
C SER A 41 20.16 -6.97 -22.42
N ARG A 42 19.82 -5.69 -22.28
CA ARG A 42 20.76 -4.57 -22.20
C ARG A 42 20.57 -3.74 -20.93
N SER A 43 19.84 -4.25 -19.94
CA SER A 43 19.60 -3.54 -18.69
C SER A 43 20.76 -3.72 -17.71
N SER A 44 20.91 -2.77 -16.80
CA SER A 44 21.73 -2.93 -15.60
C SER A 44 20.84 -3.40 -14.46
N VAL A 45 21.24 -4.48 -13.78
CA VAL A 45 20.56 -4.95 -12.58
C VAL A 45 21.09 -4.19 -11.36
N ARG A 46 20.19 -3.78 -10.47
CA ARG A 46 20.52 -3.20 -9.18
C ARG A 46 19.56 -3.75 -8.14
N GLU A 47 20.11 -4.18 -7.02
CA GLU A 47 19.33 -4.53 -5.84
C GLU A 47 18.97 -3.25 -5.07
N LEU A 48 17.72 -3.19 -4.61
CA LEU A 48 17.23 -2.11 -3.77
C LEU A 48 16.95 -2.70 -2.38
N PRO A 49 17.51 -2.14 -1.30
CA PRO A 49 17.34 -2.65 0.06
C PRO A 49 16.00 -2.20 0.65
N LEU A 50 14.91 -2.44 -0.07
CA LEU A 50 13.56 -2.04 0.37
C LEU A 50 12.69 -3.26 0.55
N SER A 51 12.02 -3.33 1.70
CA SER A 51 10.96 -4.28 1.98
C SER A 51 9.60 -3.57 1.89
N GLY A 52 8.63 -4.20 1.21
CA GLY A 52 7.26 -3.68 1.09
C GLY A 52 7.01 -2.89 -0.20
N MET A 53 5.74 -2.82 -0.61
CA MET A 53 5.31 -2.18 -1.85
C MET A 53 5.33 -0.67 -1.73
N GLU A 54 4.92 -0.15 -0.57
CA GLU A 54 4.84 1.26 -0.24
C GLU A 54 6.24 1.89 -0.29
N ALA A 55 7.22 1.28 0.38
CA ALA A 55 8.60 1.75 0.38
C ALA A 55 9.17 1.86 -1.06
N GLN A 56 8.91 0.85 -1.90
CA GLN A 56 9.30 0.85 -3.30
C GLN A 56 8.61 1.96 -4.11
N LEU A 57 7.29 2.13 -3.94
CA LEU A 57 6.53 3.19 -4.60
C LEU A 57 7.05 4.57 -4.22
N PHE A 58 7.26 4.83 -2.93
CA PHE A 58 7.80 6.11 -2.49
C PHE A 58 9.21 6.35 -3.02
N GLN A 59 10.10 5.36 -3.01
CA GLN A 59 11.44 5.54 -3.58
C GLN A 59 11.41 5.80 -5.10
N LEU A 60 10.53 5.12 -5.84
CA LEU A 60 10.47 5.23 -7.30
C LEU A 60 9.79 6.51 -7.77
N PHE A 61 8.77 6.98 -7.05
CA PHE A 61 7.86 8.04 -7.52
C PHE A 61 7.82 9.30 -6.64
N ALA A 62 8.21 9.21 -5.36
CA ALA A 62 8.22 10.36 -4.44
C ALA A 62 9.67 10.80 -4.16
N ALA A 63 10.19 11.68 -5.02
CA ALA A 63 11.62 12.04 -5.07
C ALA A 63 12.22 12.68 -3.80
N ARG A 64 11.42 12.97 -2.75
CA ARG A 64 11.88 13.59 -1.49
C ARG A 64 10.99 13.16 -0.32
N ILE A 65 11.21 11.96 0.21
CA ILE A 65 10.91 11.74 1.63
C ILE A 65 11.96 12.55 2.39
N SER A 66 11.53 13.55 3.14
CA SER A 66 12.43 14.51 3.80
C SER A 66 13.31 13.86 4.88
N ASP A 67 12.87 12.73 5.43
CA ASP A 67 13.54 11.98 6.47
C ASP A 67 13.67 10.50 6.05
N PRO A 68 14.89 10.00 5.79
CA PRO A 68 15.13 8.59 5.45
C PRO A 68 14.70 7.61 6.55
N ASP A 69 14.69 8.07 7.81
CA ASP A 69 14.32 7.28 8.99
C ASP A 69 12.87 7.57 9.44
N GLY A 70 12.19 8.50 8.76
CA GLY A 70 10.82 8.88 9.04
C GLY A 70 9.80 7.86 8.53
N GLU A 71 8.62 7.82 9.16
CA GLU A 71 7.52 7.00 8.68
C GLU A 71 7.06 7.45 7.28
N LEU A 72 6.75 6.47 6.43
CA LEU A 72 6.18 6.74 5.11
C LEU A 72 4.80 7.39 5.29
N PRO A 73 4.46 8.46 4.54
CA PRO A 73 3.19 9.17 4.68
C PRO A 73 2.04 8.43 3.99
N ILE A 74 1.88 7.13 4.29
CA ILE A 74 0.91 6.22 3.66
C ILE A 74 -0.50 6.76 3.86
N ALA A 75 -0.89 7.10 5.10
CA ALA A 75 -2.23 7.59 5.41
C ALA A 75 -2.58 8.89 4.67
N ALA A 76 -1.60 9.78 4.46
CA ALA A 76 -1.82 11.02 3.73
C ALA A 76 -2.00 10.78 2.22
N VAL A 77 -1.20 9.87 1.65
CA VAL A 77 -1.27 9.53 0.22
C VAL A 77 -2.55 8.76 -0.10
N THR A 78 -2.95 7.78 0.73
CA THR A 78 -4.20 7.04 0.52
C THR A 78 -5.41 7.95 0.65
N HIS A 79 -5.45 8.79 1.70
CA HIS A 79 -6.53 9.77 1.87
C HIS A 79 -6.64 10.72 0.66
N ALA A 80 -5.50 11.21 0.16
CA ALA A 80 -5.49 12.08 -1.01
C ALA A 80 -5.97 11.37 -2.29
N PHE A 81 -5.73 10.07 -2.41
CA PHE A 81 -6.27 9.26 -3.48
C PHE A 81 -7.78 9.07 -3.35
N ASP A 82 -8.26 8.65 -2.18
CA ASP A 82 -9.67 8.34 -1.92
C ASP A 82 -10.55 9.60 -2.02
N ARG A 83 -10.09 10.72 -1.46
CA ARG A 83 -10.83 11.99 -1.42
C ARG A 83 -10.52 12.93 -2.58
N ARG A 84 -9.48 12.63 -3.38
CA ARG A 84 -8.97 13.53 -4.44
C ARG A 84 -8.59 14.91 -3.92
N GLU A 85 -8.15 14.99 -2.66
CA GLU A 85 -7.83 16.23 -1.96
C GLU A 85 -6.58 16.06 -1.09
N VAL A 86 -5.65 17.02 -1.13
CA VAL A 86 -4.48 17.04 -0.24
C VAL A 86 -4.77 17.95 0.94
N VAL A 87 -4.85 17.37 2.14
CA VAL A 87 -5.13 18.10 3.38
C VAL A 87 -3.89 18.11 4.27
N SER A 88 -3.61 19.26 4.90
CA SER A 88 -2.54 19.40 5.89
C SER A 88 -2.90 18.80 7.24
N GLY A 89 -1.93 18.26 7.96
CA GLY A 89 -2.09 17.76 9.33
C GLY A 89 -1.71 16.29 9.48
N TRP A 90 -1.72 15.82 10.72
CA TRP A 90 -1.46 14.41 11.03
C TRP A 90 -2.69 13.58 10.67
N ARG A 91 -2.46 12.45 9.98
CA ARG A 91 -3.49 11.48 9.65
C ARG A 91 -2.99 10.09 9.99
N MET A 92 -3.92 9.26 10.43
CA MET A 92 -3.71 7.85 10.70
C MET A 92 -4.76 7.06 9.91
N ARG A 93 -4.35 5.92 9.37
CA ARG A 93 -5.28 4.92 8.84
C ARG A 93 -5.63 3.96 9.97
N CYS A 94 -6.91 3.68 10.13
CA CYS A 94 -7.41 2.74 11.12
C CYS A 94 -8.29 1.73 10.39
N ASP A 95 -7.98 0.44 10.52
CA ASP A 95 -8.86 -0.62 10.03
C ASP A 95 -9.73 -1.10 11.20
N PRO A 96 -11.06 -1.25 11.02
CA PRO A 96 -11.94 -1.75 12.07
C PRO A 96 -11.62 -3.22 12.37
N VAL A 97 -11.53 -3.56 13.65
CA VAL A 97 -11.27 -4.93 14.12
C VAL A 97 -12.22 -5.28 15.25
N HIS A 98 -12.55 -6.57 15.37
CA HIS A 98 -13.35 -7.07 16.49
C HIS A 98 -12.47 -7.93 17.41
N LEU A 99 -12.46 -7.60 18.70
CA LEU A 99 -11.65 -8.27 19.70
C LEU A 99 -12.53 -9.21 20.54
N VAL A 100 -12.31 -10.52 20.40
CA VAL A 100 -13.04 -11.55 21.15
C VAL A 100 -12.21 -11.99 22.36
N PRO A 101 -12.69 -11.77 23.60
CA PRO A 101 -11.99 -12.23 24.78
C PRO A 101 -12.06 -13.77 24.91
N GLY A 102 -10.90 -14.40 25.03
CA GLY A 102 -10.74 -15.79 25.45
C GLY A 102 -10.34 -15.88 26.93
N HIS A 103 -10.14 -17.11 27.44
CA HIS A 103 -9.81 -17.33 28.85
C HIS A 103 -8.50 -16.64 29.27
N ASN A 104 -7.44 -16.79 28.45
CA ASN A 104 -6.12 -16.17 28.67
C ASN A 104 -5.60 -15.47 27.40
N SER A 105 -6.48 -15.11 26.47
CA SER A 105 -6.11 -14.58 25.15
C SER A 105 -7.11 -13.56 24.66
N LEU A 106 -6.71 -12.75 23.69
CA LEU A 106 -7.59 -11.88 22.92
C LEU A 106 -7.45 -12.28 21.46
N VAL A 107 -8.55 -12.65 20.81
CA VAL A 107 -8.57 -12.99 19.39
C VAL A 107 -8.99 -11.75 18.61
N LEU A 108 -8.18 -11.35 17.63
CA LEU A 108 -8.48 -10.24 16.73
C LEU A 108 -9.07 -10.83 15.44
N ALA A 109 -10.33 -10.54 15.17
CA ALA A 109 -10.95 -10.72 13.87
C ALA A 109 -10.70 -9.46 13.04
N GLY A 110 -10.01 -9.62 11.91
CA GLY A 110 -9.61 -8.52 11.04
C GLY A 110 -10.79 -7.92 10.27
N SER A 111 -10.59 -6.76 9.66
CA SER A 111 -11.60 -6.06 8.85
C SER A 111 -12.22 -6.94 7.76
N ASP A 112 -11.41 -7.80 7.14
CA ASP A 112 -11.84 -8.69 6.07
C ASP A 112 -12.86 -9.74 6.52
N GLU A 113 -12.88 -10.09 7.83
CA GLU A 113 -13.83 -11.03 8.41
C GLU A 113 -15.14 -10.36 8.85
N LEU A 114 -15.16 -9.03 8.97
CA LEU A 114 -16.31 -8.29 9.48
C LEU A 114 -17.34 -7.94 8.40
N GLU A 115 -16.95 -8.00 7.11
CA GLU A 115 -17.81 -7.70 5.97
C GLU A 115 -18.60 -6.37 6.12
N ILE A 116 -17.98 -5.36 6.73
CA ILE A 116 -18.64 -4.08 7.05
C ILE A 116 -19.09 -3.38 5.77
N THR A 117 -20.38 -3.09 5.71
CA THR A 117 -20.97 -2.35 4.58
C THR A 117 -20.62 -0.86 4.65
N PRO A 118 -20.67 -0.13 3.52
CA PRO A 118 -20.48 1.32 3.52
C PRO A 118 -21.40 2.05 4.50
N GLU A 119 -22.67 1.62 4.61
CA GLU A 119 -23.65 2.21 5.52
C GLU A 119 -23.28 1.99 7.00
N GLU A 120 -22.81 0.79 7.37
CA GLU A 120 -22.33 0.51 8.72
C GLU A 120 -21.06 1.30 9.05
N SER A 121 -20.17 1.47 8.07
CA SER A 121 -18.96 2.30 8.21
C SER A 121 -19.32 3.76 8.52
N ASP A 122 -20.32 4.32 7.81
CA ASP A 122 -20.80 5.68 8.05
C ASP A 122 -21.41 5.84 9.45
N ILE A 123 -22.19 4.86 9.90
CA ILE A 123 -22.76 4.84 11.26
C ILE A 123 -21.64 4.79 12.30
N LEU A 124 -20.66 3.90 12.13
CA LEU A 124 -19.52 3.77 13.04
C LEU A 124 -18.71 5.06 13.12
N VAL A 125 -18.47 5.71 11.99
CA VAL A 125 -17.78 7.01 11.92
C VAL A 125 -18.57 8.09 12.64
N ALA A 126 -19.89 8.12 12.51
CA ALA A 126 -20.74 9.07 13.21
C ALA A 126 -20.64 8.89 14.74
N GLU A 127 -20.76 7.65 15.22
CA GLU A 127 -20.65 7.30 16.64
C GLU A 127 -19.26 7.64 17.22
N LEU A 128 -18.19 7.32 16.48
CA LEU A 128 -16.83 7.67 16.89
C LEU A 128 -16.62 9.18 16.95
N ASN A 129 -17.11 9.93 15.96
CA ASN A 129 -16.99 11.38 15.96
C ASN A 129 -17.79 12.02 17.10
N GLU A 130 -18.95 11.48 17.46
CA GLU A 130 -19.69 11.92 18.64
C GLU A 130 -18.87 11.68 19.92
N PHE A 131 -18.37 10.45 20.11
CA PHE A 131 -17.64 10.04 21.31
C PHE A 131 -16.28 10.74 21.48
N TYR A 132 -15.62 11.10 20.39
CA TYR A 132 -14.31 11.77 20.40
C TYR A 132 -14.36 13.27 20.10
N SER A 133 -15.55 13.86 20.01
CA SER A 133 -15.76 15.27 19.66
C SER A 133 -14.98 16.25 20.54
N ASP A 134 -14.82 15.94 21.83
CA ASP A 134 -14.10 16.75 22.82
C ASP A 134 -12.58 16.50 22.84
N LYS A 135 -12.10 15.44 22.17
CA LYS A 135 -10.69 15.03 22.18
C LYS A 135 -9.90 15.52 20.96
N GLY A 136 -10.56 16.21 20.02
CA GLY A 136 -9.94 16.76 18.81
C GLY A 136 -9.62 15.71 17.74
N TRP A 137 -10.23 14.52 17.82
CA TRP A 137 -10.10 13.50 16.79
C TRP A 137 -11.25 13.60 15.80
N ARG A 138 -10.98 13.28 14.54
CA ARG A 138 -11.97 13.23 13.47
C ARG A 138 -11.77 11.95 12.67
N PHE A 139 -12.82 11.18 12.58
CA PHE A 139 -12.88 9.92 11.86
C PHE A 139 -13.58 10.13 10.51
N GLU A 140 -13.11 9.41 9.50
CA GLU A 140 -13.56 9.50 8.12
C GLU A 140 -13.55 8.09 7.52
N ALA A 141 -14.66 7.65 6.92
CA ALA A 141 -14.69 6.46 6.08
C ALA A 141 -14.03 6.77 4.73
N THR A 142 -13.23 5.84 4.22
CA THR A 142 -12.53 5.91 2.93
C THR A 142 -13.06 4.85 1.99
#